data_AF-A0A521TBG8-F1
#
_entry.id   AF-A0A521TBG8-F1
#
_cell.length_a   1.000
_cell.length_b   1.000
_cell.length_c   1.000
_cell.angle_alpha   90.00
_cell.angle_beta   90.00
_cell.angle_gamma   90.00
#
_symmetry.space_group_name_H-M   'P 1'
#
loop_
_entity.id
_entity.type
_entity.pdbx_description
1 polymer ?
#
loop_
_entity_poly.entity_id
_entity_poly.type
_entity_poly.pdbx_seq_one_letter_code
_entity_poly.pdbx_strand_id
1 'polypeptide(L)'
;MRKLLLALAIIIAAAPVNSHAGAGPGMALVERYARGEFDAVAAAIAPITDFQPIYKDLQSNAPKWIDAGGPADRERRRLAAATFAMEAARIGAARDWKEVRMFIRLENIYWRAPAQLLEWGCKLMRDAPAPTPIEHVWQMAALSVAGRSEDYEFLIGSPWEGRANKGDEIMHLEHAIARFPKDRRLLLAQGIAAELRLFPRPRNTGIKEAETIFANLKDDPEVGAEAKLRLGAMDVRIGQSFQAIPYLTASAQTSREPFVIYLANLFLGQAFERQKDPAGAETAYRRALATVPRAQSATFSLAALLAAKGARAE
;
A
#
# COMPACT_ATOMS: atom_id res chain seq x y z
N MET A 1 33.71 2.94 -46.06
CA MET A 1 33.42 1.82 -45.13
C MET A 1 31.90 1.78 -44.87
N ARG A 2 31.16 0.88 -45.55
CA ARG A 2 29.72 0.67 -45.36
C ARG A 2 29.51 -0.39 -44.26
N LYS A 3 28.80 -0.04 -43.18
CA LYS A 3 28.44 -0.99 -42.11
C LYS A 3 27.15 -1.72 -42.51
N LEU A 4 27.23 -3.04 -42.67
CA LEU A 4 26.09 -3.94 -42.84
C LEU A 4 25.32 -4.03 -41.51
N LEU A 5 24.04 -3.69 -41.52
CA LEU A 5 23.08 -4.00 -40.45
C LEU A 5 22.40 -5.32 -40.81
N LEU A 6 22.78 -6.41 -40.15
CA LEU A 6 22.04 -7.68 -40.20
C LEU A 6 20.79 -7.53 -39.32
N ALA A 7 19.63 -7.50 -39.95
CA ALA A 7 18.35 -7.64 -39.26
C ALA A 7 18.12 -9.13 -38.95
N LEU A 8 18.31 -9.52 -37.69
CA LEU A 8 17.96 -10.87 -37.22
C LEU A 8 16.45 -10.89 -36.92
N ALA A 9 15.65 -11.37 -37.88
CA ALA A 9 14.25 -11.64 -37.65
C ALA A 9 14.11 -12.90 -36.78
N ILE A 10 13.92 -12.73 -35.47
CA ILE A 10 13.57 -13.84 -34.58
C ILE A 10 12.09 -14.17 -34.83
N ILE A 11 11.84 -15.24 -35.58
CA ILE A 11 10.52 -15.84 -35.71
C ILE A 11 10.25 -16.61 -34.43
N ILE A 12 9.51 -16.00 -33.50
CA ILE A 12 8.98 -16.69 -32.32
C ILE A 12 7.82 -17.56 -32.83
N ALA A 13 8.05 -18.87 -32.98
CA ALA A 13 7.00 -19.82 -33.29
C ALA A 13 5.97 -19.82 -32.14
N ALA A 14 4.78 -19.28 -32.39
CA ALA A 14 3.67 -19.34 -31.46
C ALA A 14 3.19 -20.80 -31.36
N ALA A 15 3.48 -21.47 -30.25
CA ALA A 15 2.93 -22.79 -29.98
C ALA A 15 1.39 -22.72 -29.95
N PRO A 16 0.68 -23.70 -30.54
CA PRO A 16 -0.77 -23.71 -30.57
C PRO A 16 -1.34 -23.67 -29.15
N VAL A 17 -2.19 -22.68 -28.88
CA VAL A 17 -2.89 -22.56 -27.59
C VAL A 17 -4.06 -23.54 -27.62
N ASN A 18 -3.91 -24.69 -26.95
CA ASN A 18 -5.01 -25.60 -26.70
C ASN A 18 -6.05 -24.89 -25.81
N SER A 19 -7.11 -24.37 -26.42
CA SER A 19 -8.23 -23.77 -25.70
C SER A 19 -8.81 -24.81 -24.74
N HIS A 20 -8.70 -24.55 -23.43
CA HIS A 20 -9.23 -25.46 -22.41
C HIS A 20 -10.76 -25.34 -22.42
N ALA A 21 -11.43 -26.18 -23.21
CA ALA A 21 -12.88 -26.30 -23.24
C ALA A 21 -13.37 -26.76 -21.85
N GLY A 22 -13.68 -25.79 -20.98
CA GLY A 22 -14.07 -26.03 -19.59
C GLY A 22 -13.51 -25.01 -18.58
N ALA A 23 -12.65 -24.07 -19.00
CA ALA A 23 -12.21 -22.99 -18.11
C ALA A 23 -13.40 -22.13 -17.68
N GLY A 24 -13.52 -21.89 -16.38
CA GLY A 24 -14.50 -20.95 -15.83
C GLY A 24 -14.23 -19.50 -16.30
N PRO A 25 -15.17 -18.58 -16.05
CA PRO A 25 -15.08 -17.21 -16.54
C PRO A 25 -13.85 -16.45 -15.99
N GLY A 26 -13.37 -16.78 -14.80
CA GLY A 26 -12.16 -16.18 -14.22
C GLY A 26 -10.90 -16.63 -14.95
N MET A 27 -10.76 -17.93 -15.23
CA MET A 27 -9.60 -18.47 -15.95
C MET A 27 -9.54 -17.99 -17.41
N ALA A 28 -10.69 -17.81 -18.07
CA ALA A 28 -10.73 -17.20 -19.39
C ALA A 28 -10.13 -15.77 -19.37
N LEU A 29 -10.36 -15.00 -18.31
CA LEU A 29 -9.76 -13.67 -18.15
C LEU A 29 -8.26 -13.74 -17.83
N VAL A 30 -7.79 -14.71 -17.04
CA VAL A 30 -6.35 -14.94 -16.79
C VAL A 30 -5.62 -15.23 -18.09
N GLU A 31 -6.17 -16.09 -18.95
CA GLU A 31 -5.54 -16.41 -20.24
C GLU A 31 -5.41 -15.18 -21.15
N ARG A 32 -6.45 -14.33 -21.19
CA ARG A 32 -6.41 -13.05 -21.90
C ARG A 32 -5.35 -12.12 -21.30
N TYR A 33 -5.31 -12.02 -19.97
CA TYR A 33 -4.31 -11.23 -19.26
C TYR A 33 -2.89 -11.69 -19.58
N ALA A 34 -2.65 -13.00 -19.60
CA ALA A 34 -1.36 -13.60 -19.95
C ALA A 34 -0.92 -13.35 -21.40
N ARG A 35 -1.86 -13.01 -22.30
CA ARG A 35 -1.58 -12.57 -23.68
C ARG A 35 -1.34 -11.06 -23.82
N GLY A 36 -1.39 -10.31 -22.71
CA GLY A 36 -1.19 -8.86 -22.72
C GLY A 36 -2.47 -8.05 -23.00
N GLU A 37 -3.65 -8.67 -22.97
CA GLU A 37 -4.94 -7.98 -23.17
C GLU A 37 -5.40 -7.21 -21.90
N PHE A 38 -4.50 -6.47 -21.25
CA PHE A 38 -4.71 -5.91 -19.90
C PHE A 38 -5.93 -4.99 -19.80
N ASP A 39 -6.04 -4.01 -20.69
CA ASP A 39 -7.14 -3.02 -20.67
C ASP A 39 -8.50 -3.69 -20.92
N ALA A 40 -8.54 -4.66 -21.84
CA ALA A 40 -9.76 -5.39 -22.16
C ALA A 40 -10.21 -6.29 -21.00
N VAL A 41 -9.26 -6.87 -20.26
CA VAL A 41 -9.54 -7.62 -19.03
C VAL A 41 -10.03 -6.69 -17.93
N ALA A 42 -9.38 -5.56 -17.70
CA ALA A 42 -9.80 -4.57 -16.71
C ALA A 42 -11.22 -4.05 -16.99
N ALA A 43 -11.53 -3.75 -18.26
CA ALA A 43 -12.86 -3.33 -18.69
C ALA A 43 -13.92 -4.43 -18.46
N ALA A 44 -13.57 -5.70 -18.69
CA ALA A 44 -14.47 -6.82 -18.45
C ALA A 44 -14.76 -7.07 -16.96
N ILE A 45 -13.80 -6.76 -16.08
CA ILE A 45 -13.95 -6.91 -14.62
C ILE A 45 -14.68 -5.72 -13.99
N ALA A 46 -14.52 -4.50 -14.53
CA ALA A 46 -15.11 -3.28 -13.99
C ALA A 46 -16.61 -3.37 -13.59
N PRO A 47 -17.52 -3.98 -14.38
CA PRO A 47 -18.93 -4.09 -13.99
C PRO A 47 -19.22 -5.16 -12.92
N ILE A 48 -18.26 -6.00 -12.55
CA ILE A 48 -18.48 -7.14 -11.64
C ILE A 48 -18.67 -6.65 -10.20
N THR A 49 -19.80 -7.01 -9.61
CA THR A 49 -20.15 -6.67 -8.22
C THR A 49 -19.76 -7.74 -7.21
N ASP A 50 -19.87 -9.01 -7.59
CA ASP A 50 -19.47 -10.16 -6.79
C ASP A 50 -18.21 -10.82 -7.40
N PHE A 51 -17.10 -10.72 -6.67
CA PHE A 51 -15.82 -11.30 -7.06
C PHE A 51 -15.65 -12.75 -6.56
N GLN A 52 -16.58 -13.27 -5.75
CA GLN A 52 -16.47 -14.62 -5.20
C GLN A 52 -16.39 -15.71 -6.28
N PRO A 53 -17.14 -15.65 -7.41
CA PRO A 53 -17.00 -16.63 -8.48
C PRO A 53 -15.60 -16.62 -9.12
N ILE A 54 -15.02 -15.44 -9.35
CA ILE A 54 -13.65 -15.32 -9.89
C ILE A 54 -12.65 -15.95 -8.93
N TYR A 55 -12.73 -15.60 -7.64
CA TYR A 55 -11.83 -16.14 -6.63
C TYR A 55 -11.88 -17.68 -6.57
N LYS A 56 -13.09 -18.27 -6.51
CA LYS A 56 -13.27 -19.73 -6.49
C LYS A 56 -12.72 -20.40 -7.76
N ASP A 57 -12.92 -19.79 -8.92
CA ASP A 57 -12.41 -20.29 -10.20
C ASP A 57 -10.87 -20.31 -10.22
N LEU A 58 -10.23 -19.21 -9.80
CA LEU A 58 -8.77 -19.13 -9.69
C LEU A 58 -8.19 -20.18 -8.74
N GLN A 59 -8.77 -20.31 -7.54
CA GLN A 59 -8.32 -21.31 -6.57
C GLN A 59 -8.38 -22.74 -7.13
N SER A 60 -9.43 -23.04 -7.88
CA SER A 60 -9.68 -24.40 -8.39
C SER A 60 -8.82 -24.73 -9.61
N ASN A 61 -8.60 -23.76 -10.49
CA ASN A 61 -8.11 -24.03 -11.86
C ASN A 61 -6.75 -23.43 -12.17
N ALA A 62 -6.35 -22.32 -11.53
CA ALA A 62 -5.07 -21.68 -11.84
C ALA A 62 -3.84 -22.54 -11.53
N PRO A 63 -3.78 -23.35 -10.45
CA PRO A 63 -2.63 -24.24 -10.22
C PRO A 63 -2.38 -25.20 -11.39
N LYS A 64 -3.44 -25.86 -11.88
CA LYS A 64 -3.36 -26.77 -13.04
C LYS A 64 -2.92 -26.03 -14.30
N TRP A 65 -3.44 -24.82 -14.52
CA TRP A 65 -3.06 -23.99 -15.66
C TRP A 65 -1.59 -23.53 -15.58
N ILE A 66 -1.08 -23.19 -14.40
CA ILE A 66 0.34 -22.86 -14.17
C ILE A 66 1.21 -24.08 -14.47
N ASP A 67 0.85 -25.25 -13.94
CA ASP A 67 1.59 -26.51 -14.13
C ASP A 67 1.62 -26.95 -15.60
N ALA A 68 0.51 -26.77 -16.33
CA ALA A 68 0.40 -27.13 -17.74
C ALA A 68 1.33 -26.32 -18.67
N GLY A 69 1.91 -25.21 -18.21
CA GLY A 69 2.93 -24.47 -18.95
C GLY A 69 4.29 -25.19 -19.00
N GLY A 70 4.52 -26.16 -18.11
CA GLY A 70 5.82 -26.79 -17.95
C GLY A 70 6.88 -25.86 -17.31
N PRO A 71 8.10 -26.36 -17.05
CA PRO A 71 9.11 -25.62 -16.29
C PRO A 71 9.50 -24.28 -16.89
N ALA A 72 9.54 -24.17 -18.22
CA ALA A 72 9.93 -22.94 -18.92
C ALA A 72 8.88 -21.82 -18.83
N ASP A 73 7.62 -22.15 -18.61
CA ASP A 73 6.51 -21.18 -18.61
C ASP A 73 5.85 -20.99 -17.23
N ARG A 74 6.17 -21.87 -16.27
CA ARG A 74 5.56 -21.89 -14.93
C ARG A 74 5.62 -20.52 -14.24
N GLU A 75 6.79 -19.88 -14.24
CA GLU A 75 6.99 -18.58 -13.59
C GLU A 75 6.20 -17.45 -14.26
N ARG A 76 6.16 -17.42 -15.61
CA ARG A 76 5.39 -16.44 -16.36
C ARG A 76 3.90 -16.58 -16.07
N ARG A 77 3.38 -17.82 -16.08
CA ARG A 77 1.97 -18.10 -15.76
C ARG A 77 1.63 -17.75 -14.32
N ARG A 78 2.49 -18.10 -13.35
CA ARG A 78 2.32 -17.72 -11.95
C ARG A 78 2.22 -16.20 -11.80
N LEU A 79 3.14 -15.45 -12.40
CA LEU A 79 3.12 -13.98 -12.36
C LEU A 79 1.85 -13.42 -13.00
N ALA A 80 1.42 -13.97 -14.15
CA ALA A 80 0.20 -13.53 -14.82
C ALA A 80 -1.04 -13.76 -13.95
N ALA A 81 -1.17 -14.94 -13.32
CA ALA A 81 -2.29 -15.25 -12.43
C ALA A 81 -2.28 -14.37 -11.16
N ALA A 82 -1.13 -14.18 -10.51
CA ALA A 82 -1.00 -13.34 -9.33
C ALA A 82 -1.30 -11.86 -9.63
N THR A 83 -0.79 -11.35 -10.76
CA THR A 83 -1.04 -9.96 -11.20
C THR A 83 -2.50 -9.77 -11.63
N PHE A 84 -3.12 -10.75 -12.29
CA PHE A 84 -4.56 -10.74 -12.57
C PHE A 84 -5.39 -10.63 -11.28
N ALA A 85 -5.08 -11.43 -10.26
CA ALA A 85 -5.78 -11.37 -8.98
C ALA A 85 -5.62 -10.03 -8.28
N MET A 86 -4.42 -9.43 -8.34
CA MET A 86 -4.18 -8.07 -7.84
C MET A 86 -4.98 -7.01 -8.60
N GLU A 87 -5.09 -7.10 -9.93
CA GLU A 87 -5.90 -6.20 -10.74
C GLU A 87 -7.40 -6.31 -10.42
N ALA A 88 -7.90 -7.55 -10.25
CA ALA A 88 -9.26 -7.79 -9.80
C ALA A 88 -9.51 -7.20 -8.38
N ALA A 89 -8.56 -7.38 -7.46
CA ALA A 89 -8.62 -6.80 -6.13
C ALA A 89 -8.63 -5.26 -6.17
N ARG A 90 -7.78 -4.65 -7.02
CA ARG A 90 -7.71 -3.20 -7.24
C ARG A 90 -9.03 -2.63 -7.76
N ILE A 91 -9.66 -3.30 -8.73
CA ILE A 91 -10.97 -2.88 -9.26
C ILE A 91 -12.06 -3.03 -8.18
N GLY A 92 -11.99 -4.10 -7.37
CA GLY A 92 -12.87 -4.31 -6.22
C GLY A 92 -12.61 -3.40 -5.01
N ALA A 93 -11.50 -2.63 -5.00
CA ALA A 93 -11.04 -1.89 -3.82
C ALA A 93 -11.91 -0.71 -3.39
N ALA A 94 -12.82 -0.24 -4.25
CA ALA A 94 -13.80 0.76 -3.87
C ALA A 94 -14.92 0.22 -2.96
N ARG A 95 -14.90 -1.08 -2.62
CA ARG A 95 -15.89 -1.75 -1.77
C ARG A 95 -15.23 -2.23 -0.49
N ASP A 96 -16.03 -2.50 0.55
CA ASP A 96 -15.48 -3.01 1.81
C ASP A 96 -14.72 -4.32 1.58
N TRP A 97 -13.48 -4.36 2.05
CA TRP A 97 -12.62 -5.55 1.97
C TRP A 97 -12.97 -6.64 2.98
N LYS A 98 -13.74 -6.28 3.99
CA LYS A 98 -14.16 -7.19 5.05
C LYS A 98 -15.56 -6.86 5.55
N GLU A 99 -16.13 -7.85 6.22
CA GLU A 99 -17.31 -7.70 7.04
C GLU A 99 -16.92 -8.04 8.49
N VAL A 100 -17.20 -7.11 9.41
CA VAL A 100 -17.00 -7.35 10.85
C VAL A 100 -18.33 -7.73 11.47
N ARG A 101 -18.41 -8.92 12.07
CA ARG A 101 -19.62 -9.39 12.78
C ARG A 101 -19.32 -9.61 14.25
N MET A 102 -20.27 -9.27 15.11
CA MET A 102 -20.19 -9.57 16.54
C MET A 102 -20.72 -10.99 16.80
N PHE A 103 -19.90 -11.84 17.41
CA PHE A 103 -20.29 -13.17 17.89
C PHE A 103 -19.85 -13.35 19.35
N ILE A 104 -20.81 -13.51 20.26
CA ILE A 104 -20.57 -13.68 21.72
C ILE A 104 -19.58 -12.62 22.26
N ARG A 105 -19.84 -11.33 21.98
CA ARG A 105 -19.02 -10.17 22.40
C ARG A 105 -17.60 -10.10 21.83
N LEU A 106 -17.21 -11.03 20.97
CA LEU A 106 -15.97 -10.95 20.18
C LEU A 106 -16.32 -10.54 18.75
N GLU A 107 -15.39 -9.85 18.10
CA GLU A 107 -15.55 -9.50 16.70
C GLU A 107 -14.95 -10.61 15.82
N ASN A 108 -15.65 -10.98 14.75
CA ASN A 108 -15.16 -11.85 13.69
C ASN A 108 -14.94 -11.01 12.43
N ILE A 109 -13.80 -11.23 11.76
CA ILE A 109 -13.51 -10.61 10.47
C ILE A 109 -13.76 -11.64 9.37
N TYR A 110 -14.58 -11.29 8.39
CA TYR A 110 -14.78 -12.07 7.18
C TYR A 110 -14.26 -11.30 5.98
N TRP A 111 -13.12 -11.74 5.43
CA TRP A 111 -12.55 -11.13 4.23
C TRP A 111 -13.43 -11.38 3.01
N ARG A 112 -13.72 -10.31 2.28
CA ARG A 112 -14.41 -10.40 0.99
C ARG A 112 -13.43 -10.78 -0.11
N ALA A 113 -13.99 -11.24 -1.23
CA ALA A 113 -13.22 -11.75 -2.35
C ALA A 113 -12.08 -10.84 -2.86
N PRO A 114 -12.18 -9.49 -2.92
CA PRO A 114 -11.04 -8.65 -3.31
C PRO A 114 -9.79 -8.82 -2.44
N ALA A 115 -9.94 -8.81 -1.11
CA ALA A 115 -8.82 -9.05 -0.19
C ALA A 115 -8.28 -10.48 -0.33
N GLN A 116 -9.19 -11.46 -0.46
CA GLN A 116 -8.81 -12.87 -0.64
C GLN A 116 -8.06 -13.11 -1.97
N LEU A 117 -8.44 -12.44 -3.05
CA LEU A 117 -7.74 -12.48 -4.34
C LEU A 117 -6.31 -11.95 -4.20
N LEU A 118 -6.13 -10.83 -3.49
CA LEU A 118 -4.81 -10.24 -3.28
C LEU A 118 -3.91 -11.16 -2.44
N GLU A 119 -4.42 -11.71 -1.33
CA GLU A 119 -3.64 -12.66 -0.51
C GLU A 119 -3.37 -13.98 -1.25
N TRP A 120 -4.30 -14.45 -2.07
CA TRP A 120 -4.07 -15.61 -2.93
C TRP A 120 -2.95 -15.35 -3.94
N GLY A 121 -2.93 -14.18 -4.57
CA GLY A 121 -1.83 -13.75 -5.43
C GLY A 121 -0.50 -13.69 -4.67
N CYS A 122 -0.52 -13.18 -3.43
CA CYS A 122 0.66 -13.16 -2.56
C CYS A 122 1.16 -14.57 -2.31
N LYS A 123 0.28 -15.49 -1.90
CA LYS A 123 0.64 -16.90 -1.70
C LYS A 123 1.27 -17.50 -2.95
N LEU A 124 0.70 -17.29 -4.14
CA LEU A 124 1.28 -17.78 -5.39
C LEU A 124 2.72 -17.28 -5.60
N MET A 125 2.99 -16.00 -5.36
CA MET A 125 4.32 -15.44 -5.51
C MET A 125 5.31 -16.03 -4.49
N ARG A 126 4.85 -16.26 -3.25
CA ARG A 126 5.65 -16.83 -2.16
C ARG A 126 5.93 -18.33 -2.32
N ASP A 127 5.14 -19.05 -3.11
CA ASP A 127 5.37 -20.46 -3.42
C ASP A 127 6.66 -20.68 -4.25
N ALA A 128 7.30 -19.62 -4.74
CA ALA A 128 8.65 -19.69 -5.30
C ALA A 128 9.69 -20.03 -4.20
N PRO A 129 10.65 -20.96 -4.45
CA PRO A 129 11.61 -21.41 -3.43
C PRO A 129 12.46 -20.30 -2.81
N ALA A 130 12.77 -19.26 -3.59
CA ALA A 130 13.57 -18.13 -3.16
C ALA A 130 12.90 -16.81 -3.56
N PRO A 131 13.09 -15.73 -2.78
CA PRO A 131 12.58 -14.40 -3.13
C PRO A 131 13.22 -13.91 -4.42
N THR A 132 12.40 -13.33 -5.30
CA THR A 132 12.87 -12.81 -6.60
C THR A 132 12.63 -11.31 -6.72
N PRO A 133 13.37 -10.59 -7.60
CA PRO A 133 13.09 -9.18 -7.88
C PRO A 133 11.66 -8.95 -8.41
N ILE A 134 11.11 -9.90 -9.18
CA ILE A 134 9.74 -9.82 -9.69
C ILE A 134 8.72 -9.93 -8.55
N GLU A 135 8.93 -10.89 -7.64
CA GLU A 135 8.13 -11.00 -6.43
C GLU A 135 8.19 -9.72 -5.60
N HIS A 136 9.37 -9.14 -5.43
CA HIS A 136 9.55 -7.90 -4.69
C HIS A 136 8.71 -6.75 -5.28
N VAL A 137 8.80 -6.53 -6.60
CA VAL A 137 7.98 -5.52 -7.30
C VAL A 137 6.48 -5.81 -7.14
N TRP A 138 6.09 -7.09 -7.22
CA TRP A 138 4.71 -7.49 -7.01
C TRP A 138 4.22 -7.17 -5.59
N GLN A 139 5.02 -7.42 -4.55
CA GLN A 139 4.67 -7.08 -3.16
C GLN A 139 4.50 -5.56 -2.99
N MET A 140 5.37 -4.74 -3.57
CA MET A 140 5.24 -3.28 -3.52
C MET A 140 3.97 -2.78 -4.23
N ALA A 141 3.60 -3.42 -5.34
CA ALA A 141 2.35 -3.15 -6.03
C ALA A 141 1.12 -3.57 -5.19
N ALA A 142 1.17 -4.73 -4.55
CA ALA A 142 0.12 -5.21 -3.66
C ALA A 142 -0.09 -4.27 -2.47
N LEU A 143 0.99 -3.74 -1.88
CA LEU A 143 0.91 -2.70 -0.85
C LEU A 143 0.25 -1.43 -1.34
N SER A 144 0.50 -1.02 -2.59
CA SER A 144 -0.16 0.15 -3.17
C SER A 144 -1.67 -0.08 -3.35
N VAL A 145 -2.08 -1.29 -3.71
CA VAL A 145 -3.49 -1.68 -3.80
C VAL A 145 -4.15 -1.69 -2.41
N ALA A 146 -3.51 -2.28 -1.41
CA ALA A 146 -4.00 -2.32 -0.04
C ALA A 146 -4.01 -0.94 0.64
N GLY A 147 -3.02 -0.09 0.38
CA GLY A 147 -2.98 1.27 0.90
C GLY A 147 -4.18 2.10 0.43
N ARG A 148 -4.64 1.86 -0.81
CA ARG A 148 -5.83 2.53 -1.36
C ARG A 148 -7.15 2.08 -0.72
N SER A 149 -7.24 0.86 -0.18
CA SER A 149 -8.44 0.42 0.55
C SER A 149 -8.48 0.94 1.98
N GLU A 150 -7.39 1.56 2.46
CA GLU A 150 -7.21 2.07 3.83
C GLU A 150 -7.43 0.99 4.92
N ASP A 151 -7.41 -0.29 4.55
CA ASP A 151 -7.65 -1.40 5.46
C ASP A 151 -6.33 -1.89 6.07
N TYR A 152 -5.89 -1.22 7.13
CA TYR A 152 -4.66 -1.59 7.85
C TYR A 152 -4.71 -3.02 8.42
N GLU A 153 -5.90 -3.58 8.71
CA GLU A 153 -6.01 -4.94 9.25
C GLU A 153 -5.65 -6.00 8.22
N PHE A 154 -5.77 -5.71 6.93
CA PHE A 154 -5.25 -6.60 5.88
C PHE A 154 -3.71 -6.63 5.87
N LEU A 155 -3.10 -5.49 6.19
CA LEU A 155 -1.65 -5.34 6.16
C LEU A 155 -0.97 -6.01 7.35
N ILE A 156 -1.45 -5.73 8.57
CA ILE A 156 -0.79 -6.14 9.82
C ILE A 156 -1.67 -7.03 10.71
N GLY A 157 -2.81 -7.49 10.21
CA GLY A 157 -3.77 -8.25 11.02
C GLY A 157 -4.44 -7.42 12.10
N SER A 158 -5.04 -8.11 13.06
CA SER A 158 -5.68 -7.55 14.25
C SER A 158 -5.09 -8.11 15.56
N PRO A 159 -3.76 -8.19 15.71
CA PRO A 159 -3.10 -9.02 16.74
C PRO A 159 -3.44 -8.72 18.20
N TRP A 160 -3.97 -7.52 18.50
CA TRP A 160 -4.33 -7.07 19.85
C TRP A 160 -5.83 -7.00 20.11
N GLU A 161 -6.65 -7.47 19.18
CA GLU A 161 -8.10 -7.57 19.36
C GLU A 161 -8.48 -9.01 19.66
N GLY A 162 -9.40 -9.18 20.60
CA GLY A 162 -10.02 -10.47 20.85
C GLY A 162 -10.88 -10.85 19.65
N ARG A 163 -10.31 -11.57 18.68
CA ARG A 163 -11.02 -12.12 17.53
C ARG A 163 -11.39 -13.57 17.78
N ALA A 164 -12.63 -13.97 17.47
CA ALA A 164 -13.00 -15.38 17.61
C ALA A 164 -12.45 -16.26 16.47
N ASN A 165 -12.03 -15.65 15.36
CA ASN A 165 -11.48 -16.33 14.19
C ASN A 165 -10.07 -15.84 13.80
N LYS A 166 -9.15 -15.74 14.78
CA LYS A 166 -7.77 -15.27 14.58
C LYS A 166 -7.02 -15.97 13.43
N GLY A 167 -7.31 -17.24 13.16
CA GLY A 167 -6.68 -18.00 12.06
C GLY A 167 -7.04 -17.53 10.66
N ASP A 168 -8.11 -16.74 10.52
CA ASP A 168 -8.56 -16.19 9.24
C ASP A 168 -7.98 -14.78 8.96
N GLU A 169 -7.16 -14.24 9.87
CA GLU A 169 -6.54 -12.93 9.66
C GLU A 169 -5.55 -12.96 8.48
N ILE A 170 -5.57 -11.89 7.70
CA ILE A 170 -4.56 -11.66 6.67
C ILE A 170 -3.52 -10.71 7.25
N MET A 171 -2.26 -11.14 7.25
CA MET A 171 -1.09 -10.39 7.72
C MET A 171 -0.12 -10.21 6.55
N HIS A 172 -0.54 -9.46 5.53
CA HIS A 172 0.18 -9.37 4.26
C HIS A 172 1.65 -8.90 4.43
N LEU A 173 1.88 -7.90 5.28
CA LEU A 173 3.23 -7.39 5.55
C LEU A 173 4.11 -8.37 6.30
N GLU A 174 3.56 -9.22 7.19
CA GLU A 174 4.35 -10.24 7.89
C GLU A 174 5.03 -11.17 6.87
N HIS A 175 4.25 -11.66 5.90
CA HIS A 175 4.77 -12.53 4.85
C HIS A 175 5.75 -11.82 3.90
N ALA A 176 5.46 -10.57 3.52
CA ALA A 176 6.33 -9.79 2.65
C ALA A 176 7.68 -9.48 3.32
N ILE A 177 7.66 -9.04 4.59
CA ILE A 177 8.86 -8.75 5.39
C ILE A 177 9.65 -10.03 5.64
N ALA A 178 8.99 -11.17 5.92
CA ALA A 178 9.69 -12.44 6.10
C ALA A 178 10.50 -12.84 4.84
N ARG A 179 10.01 -12.49 3.64
CA ARG A 179 10.73 -12.75 2.39
C ARG A 179 11.74 -11.69 2.00
N PHE A 180 11.52 -10.44 2.41
CA PHE A 180 12.39 -9.31 2.14
C PHE A 180 12.75 -8.54 3.43
N PRO A 181 13.44 -9.18 4.40
CA PRO A 181 13.63 -8.62 5.75
C PRO A 181 14.54 -7.39 5.80
N LYS A 182 15.23 -7.10 4.69
CA LYS A 182 16.10 -5.93 4.55
C LYS A 182 15.43 -4.78 3.79
N ASP A 183 14.22 -4.97 3.26
CA ASP A 183 13.52 -3.89 2.57
C ASP A 183 12.92 -2.91 3.58
N ARG A 184 13.47 -1.71 3.59
CA ARG A 184 13.12 -0.64 4.54
C ARG A 184 11.78 -0.01 4.23
N ARG A 185 11.30 -0.07 2.99
CA ARG A 185 9.98 0.41 2.59
C ARG A 185 8.87 -0.50 3.09
N LEU A 186 9.09 -1.81 3.13
CA LEU A 186 8.14 -2.75 3.76
C LEU A 186 8.01 -2.48 5.26
N LEU A 187 9.13 -2.24 5.95
CA LEU A 187 9.13 -1.86 7.36
C LEU A 187 8.45 -0.50 7.58
N LEU A 188 8.70 0.49 6.71
CA LEU A 188 8.00 1.78 6.76
C LEU A 188 6.50 1.59 6.60
N ALA A 189 6.05 0.78 5.64
CA ALA A 189 4.64 0.47 5.42
C ALA A 189 4.00 -0.19 6.64
N GLN A 190 4.73 -1.06 7.36
CA GLN A 190 4.28 -1.64 8.63
C GLN A 190 4.08 -0.57 9.70
N GLY A 191 5.03 0.36 9.84
CA GLY A 191 4.91 1.49 10.75
C GLY A 191 3.70 2.36 10.43
N ILE A 192 3.45 2.64 9.14
CA ILE A 192 2.29 3.41 8.69
C ILE A 192 0.98 2.67 8.99
N ALA A 193 0.91 1.36 8.74
CA ALA A 193 -0.27 0.58 9.06
C ALA A 193 -0.55 0.56 10.58
N ALA A 194 0.50 0.44 11.41
CA ALA A 194 0.41 0.53 12.86
C ALA A 194 -0.05 1.94 13.32
N GLU A 195 0.44 3.00 12.68
CA GLU A 195 0.01 4.38 12.92
C GLU A 195 -1.48 4.59 12.59
N LEU A 196 -1.95 4.11 11.42
CA LEU A 196 -3.32 4.28 10.96
C LEU A 196 -4.35 3.65 11.91
N ARG A 197 -3.97 2.56 12.58
CA ARG A 197 -4.80 1.91 13.62
C ARG A 197 -5.14 2.83 14.80
N LEU A 198 -4.36 3.89 15.01
CA LEU A 198 -4.56 4.82 16.12
C LEU A 198 -5.75 5.77 15.92
N PHE A 199 -6.34 5.80 14.72
CA PHE A 199 -7.43 6.68 14.38
C PHE A 199 -8.73 5.89 14.11
N PRO A 200 -9.92 6.39 14.52
CA PRO A 200 -10.17 7.62 15.28
C PRO A 200 -9.95 7.50 16.79
N ARG A 201 -9.75 6.29 17.32
CA ARG A 201 -9.59 6.05 18.75
C ARG A 201 -8.15 5.62 19.05
N PRO A 202 -7.36 6.45 19.75
CA PRO A 202 -6.00 6.08 20.10
C PRO A 202 -6.04 4.85 21.01
N ARG A 203 -5.48 3.75 20.52
CA ARG A 203 -5.20 2.56 21.34
C ARG A 203 -3.72 2.58 21.68
N ASN A 204 -3.41 2.57 22.97
CA ASN A 204 -2.04 2.74 23.47
C ASN A 204 -1.04 1.70 22.91
N THR A 205 -1.50 0.51 22.51
CA THR A 205 -0.63 -0.56 22.03
C THR A 205 0.00 -0.27 20.67
N GLY A 206 -0.73 0.36 19.74
CA GLY A 206 -0.22 0.67 18.40
C GLY A 206 0.80 1.81 18.38
N ILE A 207 0.74 2.72 19.36
CA ILE A 207 1.62 3.90 19.41
C ILE A 207 3.07 3.47 19.57
N LYS A 208 3.34 2.62 20.56
CA LYS A 208 4.70 2.16 20.86
C LYS A 208 5.30 1.35 19.71
N GLU A 209 4.50 0.56 19.03
CA GLU A 209 4.95 -0.21 17.87
C GLU A 209 5.33 0.70 16.71
N ALA A 210 4.43 1.60 16.30
CA ALA A 210 4.70 2.56 15.23
C ALA A 210 5.92 3.43 15.56
N GLU A 211 6.01 3.94 16.80
CA GLU A 211 7.16 4.69 17.31
C GLU A 211 8.46 3.89 17.22
N THR A 212 8.46 2.63 17.66
CA THR A 212 9.63 1.75 17.59
C THR A 212 10.08 1.54 16.15
N ILE A 213 9.15 1.27 15.23
CA ILE A 213 9.45 1.07 13.82
C ILE A 213 10.06 2.33 13.23
N PHE A 214 9.40 3.49 13.39
CA PHE A 214 9.90 4.74 12.82
C PHE A 214 11.23 5.19 13.47
N ALA A 215 11.42 4.98 14.76
CA ALA A 215 12.69 5.26 15.44
C ALA A 215 13.85 4.45 14.86
N ASN A 216 13.62 3.20 14.47
CA ASN A 216 14.62 2.36 13.82
C ASN A 216 14.89 2.75 12.36
N LEU A 217 13.95 3.43 11.70
CA LEU A 217 14.05 3.83 10.30
C LEU A 217 14.49 5.28 10.10
N LYS A 218 14.45 6.13 11.13
CA LYS A 218 14.64 7.58 10.99
C LYS A 218 15.98 7.98 10.35
N ASP A 219 17.02 7.17 10.53
CA ASP A 219 18.36 7.43 9.99
C ASP A 219 18.64 6.68 8.67
N ASP A 220 17.64 5.97 8.14
CA ASP A 220 17.74 5.28 6.87
C ASP A 220 17.83 6.27 5.69
N PRO A 221 18.73 6.05 4.71
CA PRO A 221 18.91 6.99 3.60
C PRO A 221 17.73 7.01 2.61
N GLU A 222 16.94 5.94 2.50
CA GLU A 222 15.81 5.87 1.56
C GLU A 222 14.51 6.34 2.24
N VAL A 223 14.21 5.82 3.43
CA VAL A 223 12.92 6.06 4.10
C VAL A 223 12.99 6.97 5.33
N GLY A 224 14.19 7.38 5.74
CA GLY A 224 14.38 8.08 7.01
C GLY A 224 13.71 9.45 7.07
N ALA A 225 13.57 10.16 5.94
CA ALA A 225 12.85 11.42 5.93
C ALA A 225 11.35 11.21 6.25
N GLU A 226 10.69 10.23 5.61
CA GLU A 226 9.29 9.92 5.93
C GLU A 226 9.15 9.35 7.36
N ALA A 227 10.06 8.50 7.82
CA ALA A 227 10.03 8.02 9.20
C ALA A 227 10.10 9.16 10.22
N LYS A 228 10.95 10.18 9.98
CA LYS A 228 11.00 11.40 10.81
C LYS A 228 9.71 12.22 10.72
N LEU A 229 9.13 12.38 9.52
CA LEU A 229 7.82 13.01 9.35
C LEU A 229 6.77 12.35 10.25
N ARG A 230 6.72 11.02 10.23
CA ARG A 230 5.73 10.21 10.95
C ARG A 230 5.91 10.32 12.47
N LEU A 231 7.15 10.22 12.98
CA LEU A 231 7.47 10.48 14.39
C LEU A 231 7.00 11.87 14.83
N GLY A 232 7.39 12.91 14.09
CA GLY A 232 7.00 14.27 14.43
C GLY A 232 5.48 14.49 14.36
N ALA A 233 4.79 13.90 13.39
CA ALA A 233 3.34 13.97 13.30
C ALA A 233 2.64 13.28 14.49
N MET A 234 3.15 12.13 14.93
CA MET A 234 2.66 11.44 16.12
C MET A 234 2.88 12.28 17.39
N ASP A 235 4.08 12.84 17.57
CA ASP A 235 4.43 13.72 18.69
C ASP A 235 3.50 14.94 18.75
N VAL A 236 3.21 15.57 17.60
CA VAL A 236 2.20 16.64 17.54
C VAL A 236 0.87 16.12 18.05
N ARG A 237 0.35 14.98 17.55
CA ARG A 237 -0.97 14.47 17.96
C ARG A 237 -1.09 14.23 19.46
N ILE A 238 -0.05 13.68 20.10
CA ILE A 238 -0.04 13.39 21.54
C ILE A 238 0.37 14.58 22.43
N GLY A 239 0.51 15.78 21.85
CA GLY A 239 0.79 17.01 22.58
C GLY A 239 2.27 17.25 22.90
N GLN A 240 3.18 16.44 22.35
CA GLN A 240 4.62 16.56 22.49
C GLN A 240 5.22 17.48 21.42
N SER A 241 4.58 18.63 21.16
CA SER A 241 4.95 19.53 20.05
C SER A 241 6.40 20.00 20.08
N PHE A 242 7.01 20.14 21.26
CA PHE A 242 8.42 20.49 21.40
C PHE A 242 9.35 19.40 20.82
N GLN A 243 9.01 18.13 21.02
CA GLN A 243 9.79 16.97 20.55
C GLN A 243 9.60 16.75 19.04
N ALA A 244 8.42 17.10 18.53
CA ALA A 244 8.10 16.99 17.11
C ALA A 244 8.98 17.89 16.21
N ILE A 245 9.27 19.12 16.65
CA ILE A 245 9.95 20.16 15.84
C ILE A 245 11.26 19.67 15.21
N PRO A 246 12.23 19.08 15.95
CA PRO A 246 13.48 18.61 15.33
C PRO A 246 13.24 17.52 14.27
N TYR A 247 12.31 16.58 14.49
CA TYR A 247 12.00 15.54 13.51
C TYR A 247 11.40 16.12 12.23
N LEU A 248 10.40 16.98 12.35
CA LEU A 248 9.71 17.58 11.20
C LEU A 248 10.64 18.53 10.44
N THR A 249 11.50 19.28 11.14
CA THR A 249 12.52 20.14 10.52
C THR A 249 13.50 19.31 9.70
N ALA A 250 14.05 18.24 10.27
CA ALA A 250 14.96 17.35 9.58
C ALA A 250 14.28 16.68 8.37
N SER A 251 13.05 16.19 8.53
CA SER A 251 12.25 15.63 7.42
C SER A 251 12.09 16.61 6.25
N ALA A 252 11.71 17.86 6.54
CA ALA A 252 11.53 18.89 5.51
C ALA A 252 12.84 19.24 4.78
N GLN A 253 13.99 19.13 5.47
CA GLN A 253 15.30 19.45 4.91
C GLN A 253 15.91 18.30 4.11
N THR A 254 15.72 17.05 4.54
CA THR A 254 16.38 15.88 3.94
C THR A 254 15.54 15.18 2.89
N SER A 255 14.22 15.36 2.89
CA SER A 255 13.35 14.75 1.90
C SER A 255 13.55 15.37 0.52
N ARG A 256 13.39 14.55 -0.52
CA ARG A 256 13.29 15.00 -1.92
C ARG A 256 11.86 14.91 -2.46
N GLU A 257 10.94 14.35 -1.68
CA GLU A 257 9.56 14.13 -2.10
C GLU A 257 8.68 15.34 -1.73
N PRO A 258 8.06 16.04 -2.69
CA PRO A 258 7.27 17.23 -2.41
C PRO A 258 6.14 16.98 -1.41
N PHE A 259 5.54 15.79 -1.42
CA PHE A 259 4.48 15.42 -0.48
C PHE A 259 5.00 15.35 0.98
N VAL A 260 6.14 14.71 1.21
CA VAL A 260 6.78 14.62 2.54
C VAL A 260 7.22 16.01 3.02
N ILE A 261 7.80 16.84 2.13
CA ILE A 261 8.21 18.22 2.45
C ILE A 261 6.99 19.06 2.84
N TYR A 262 5.90 18.97 2.08
CA TYR A 262 4.65 19.66 2.36
C TYR A 262 4.08 19.26 3.72
N LEU A 263 3.93 17.96 3.98
CA LEU A 263 3.39 17.47 5.25
C LEU A 263 4.27 17.85 6.43
N ALA A 264 5.60 17.79 6.29
CA ALA A 264 6.52 18.18 7.34
C ALA A 264 6.35 19.66 7.72
N ASN A 265 6.24 20.56 6.74
CA ASN A 265 5.99 21.98 6.99
C ASN A 265 4.58 22.25 7.54
N LEU A 266 3.55 21.51 7.08
CA LEU A 266 2.21 21.59 7.64
C LEU A 266 2.21 21.23 9.14
N PHE A 267 2.82 20.11 9.51
CA PHE A 267 2.89 19.68 10.90
C PHE A 267 3.81 20.56 11.75
N LEU A 268 4.87 21.15 11.17
CA LEU A 268 5.67 22.18 11.86
C LEU A 268 4.81 23.38 12.24
N GLY A 269 3.95 23.86 11.32
CA GLY A 269 3.03 24.96 11.61
C GLY A 269 2.12 24.65 12.80
N GLN A 270 1.54 23.44 12.81
CA GLN A 270 0.72 22.97 13.91
C GLN A 270 1.49 22.83 15.23
N ALA A 271 2.73 22.36 15.18
CA ALA A 271 3.60 22.28 16.35
C ALA A 271 3.88 23.67 16.93
N PHE A 272 4.21 24.65 16.09
CA PHE A 272 4.47 26.03 16.52
C PHE A 272 3.22 26.71 17.09
N GLU A 273 2.03 26.50 16.52
CA GLU A 273 0.78 27.01 17.10
C GLU A 273 0.57 26.49 18.53
N ARG A 274 0.78 25.19 18.77
CA ARG A 274 0.66 24.58 20.10
C ARG A 274 1.68 25.13 21.10
N GLN A 275 2.83 25.59 20.61
CA GLN A 275 3.86 26.27 21.40
C GLN A 275 3.63 27.78 21.54
N LYS A 276 2.50 28.30 21.03
CA LYS A 276 2.16 29.73 21.01
C LYS A 276 3.21 30.57 20.27
N ASP A 277 3.82 30.02 19.22
CA ASP A 277 4.72 30.73 18.31
C ASP A 277 4.02 31.00 16.96
N PRO A 278 3.22 32.08 16.85
CA PRO A 278 2.50 32.38 15.62
C PRO A 278 3.43 32.74 14.45
N ALA A 279 4.64 33.26 14.71
CA ALA A 279 5.58 33.63 13.66
C ALA A 279 6.23 32.39 13.02
N GLY A 280 6.62 31.42 13.85
CA GLY A 280 7.09 30.10 13.40
C GLY A 280 6.00 29.37 12.63
N ALA A 281 4.76 29.39 13.13
CA ALA A 281 3.62 28.76 12.49
C ALA A 281 3.34 29.32 11.09
N GLU A 282 3.28 30.66 10.97
CA GLU A 282 3.07 31.34 9.70
C GLU A 282 4.14 30.98 8.67
N THR A 283 5.41 31.03 9.08
CA THR A 283 6.56 30.69 8.23
C THR A 283 6.45 29.27 7.70
N ALA A 284 6.09 28.32 8.57
CA ALA A 284 5.95 26.91 8.20
C ALA A 284 4.79 26.69 7.23
N TYR A 285 3.61 27.28 7.46
CA TYR A 285 2.49 27.15 6.52
C TYR A 285 2.76 27.79 5.16
N ARG A 286 3.42 28.95 5.12
CA ARG A 286 3.84 29.56 3.85
C ARG A 286 4.82 28.66 3.09
N ARG A 287 5.75 27.98 3.77
CA ARG A 287 6.65 26.97 3.16
C ARG A 287 5.89 25.75 2.64
N ALA A 288 4.88 25.28 3.37
CA ALA A 288 4.00 24.21 2.90
C ALA A 288 3.30 24.60 1.59
N LEU A 289 2.71 25.80 1.53
CA LEU A 289 2.04 26.32 0.33
C LEU A 289 3.00 26.63 -0.83
N ALA A 290 4.26 26.99 -0.54
CA ALA A 290 5.28 27.12 -1.57
C ALA A 290 5.63 25.76 -2.20
N THR A 291 5.54 24.67 -1.43
CA THR A 291 5.80 23.30 -1.91
C THR A 291 4.61 22.75 -2.71
N VAL A 292 3.40 22.89 -2.19
CA VAL A 292 2.16 22.48 -2.86
C VAL A 292 1.18 23.66 -2.85
N PRO A 293 1.18 24.48 -3.92
CA PRO A 293 0.28 25.61 -4.03
C PRO A 293 -1.19 25.19 -3.94
N ARG A 294 -2.01 25.99 -3.24
CA ARG A 294 -3.45 25.76 -3.05
C ARG A 294 -3.81 24.49 -2.27
N ALA A 295 -2.87 23.94 -1.50
CA ALA A 295 -3.18 22.85 -0.59
C ALA A 295 -4.17 23.33 0.50
N GLN A 296 -5.35 22.70 0.55
CA GLN A 296 -6.48 23.16 1.34
C GLN A 296 -6.17 23.26 2.84
N SER A 297 -5.52 22.23 3.41
CA SER A 297 -5.20 22.19 4.84
C SER A 297 -4.26 23.34 5.25
N ALA A 298 -3.16 23.55 4.52
CA ALA A 298 -2.23 24.64 4.82
C ALA A 298 -2.85 26.02 4.57
N THR A 299 -3.69 26.16 3.54
CA THR A 299 -4.42 27.40 3.25
C THR A 299 -5.34 27.78 4.42
N PHE A 300 -6.15 26.84 4.91
CA PHE A 300 -7.05 27.10 6.02
C PHE A 300 -6.31 27.38 7.33
N SER A 301 -5.26 26.62 7.63
CA SER A 301 -4.45 26.87 8.83
C SER A 301 -3.80 28.25 8.79
N LEU A 302 -3.23 28.65 7.66
CA LEU A 302 -2.65 29.99 7.50
C LEU A 302 -3.72 31.09 7.63
N ALA A 303 -4.86 30.94 6.96
CA ALA A 303 -5.95 31.91 7.04
C ALA A 303 -6.49 32.07 8.48
N ALA A 304 -6.67 30.96 9.20
CA ALA A 304 -7.09 30.98 10.59
C ALA A 304 -6.08 31.72 11.49
N LEU A 305 -4.78 31.45 11.29
CA LEU A 305 -3.69 32.12 12.00
C LEU A 305 -3.67 33.63 11.71
N LEU A 306 -3.78 34.04 10.43
CA LEU A 306 -3.80 35.45 10.03
C LEU A 306 -5.02 36.18 10.57
N ALA A 307 -6.19 35.54 10.54
CA ALA A 307 -7.42 36.09 11.12
C ALA A 307 -7.29 36.32 12.64
N ALA A 308 -6.68 35.37 13.36
CA ALA A 308 -6.42 35.49 14.80
C ALA A 308 -5.43 36.63 15.12
N LYS A 309 -4.52 36.95 14.20
CA LYS A 309 -3.59 38.10 14.28
C LYS A 309 -4.21 39.43 13.82
N GLY A 310 -5.43 39.43 13.30
CA GLY A 310 -6.08 40.62 12.73
C GLY A 310 -5.68 40.97 11.29
N ALA A 311 -4.88 40.13 10.62
CA ALA A 311 -4.38 40.34 9.26
C ALA A 311 -5.33 39.74 8.20
N ARG A 312 -6.61 40.10 8.23
CA ARG A 312 -7.66 39.44 7.40
C ARG A 312 -7.59 39.70 5.90
N ALA A 313 -6.79 40.67 5.46
CA ALA A 313 -6.68 41.06 4.06
C ALA A 313 -5.66 40.22 3.26
N GLU A 314 -4.83 39.44 3.96
CA GLU A 314 -3.86 38.48 3.40
C GLU A 314 -4.43 37.06 3.34
#